data_AF-A0A519STK6-F1
#
_entry.id   AF-A0A519STK6-F1
#
_cell.length_a   1.000
_cell.length_b   1.000
_cell.length_c   1.000
_cell.angle_alpha   90.00
_cell.angle_beta   90.00
_cell.angle_gamma   90.00
#
_symmetry.space_group_name_H-M   'P 1'
#
loop_
_entity.id
_entity.type
_entity.pdbx_description
1 polymer ?
#
loop_
_entity_poly.entity_id
_entity_poly.type
_entity_poly.pdbx_seq_one_letter_code
_entity_poly.pdbx_strand_id
1 'polypeptide(L)'
;MDTTMRSGKEINFIYTPAINYAFQQNHVPTIRELTITNHSENDWIDISLTISSEPDFAEVWNAQLAFLGPAQSQQFTNIPLSVSTKFLAELTEKITGKLSLTIQVGDEITFQQTYPIDVLPFDQWPGVSILPEIMAAFVTPNNQQIPKIIHQASSLLGKWTGNPSFDDYQSRNPNRVRKQMAAIFETIANLQIVYCSVPASFEEQGQRIRLADAIFENKLANCLDLSLLYAACLEAVGIHPIIVVIKGHAFAGAWLVEESFADVVNDDPSLLTKRVADGIGEICLVEATCMNAGQTHTFDQAVSSAELKMINTADFVLFVDVKRARFGSIRPLPLRTFTNLGWQIQEEAKPLRENQLPEEISIGERLLHAEKIEVSKQRLWERKLLDLTLRNSLLNTRITKSVIQFITINCAKLEDALANGEEFQVLAKPSDWNNAVRDTGVYQALHQSDPIADLVKHELGHKRLRSYLSENEIGYGLTHLYRASRTGLEENGANTLYVALGMLKWYETDASERPRYAPILLLPVEIIRKSAQKGYVIRSREEETIMNITLLEMLRQDFGISIGG
;
A
#
# COMPACT_ATOMS: atom_id res chain seq x y z
N MET A 1 12.97 -8.39 -0.25
CA MET A 1 13.95 -9.32 0.36
C MET A 1 13.17 -10.40 1.09
N ASP A 2 13.56 -11.67 0.94
CA ASP A 2 12.84 -12.84 1.49
C ASP A 2 13.27 -13.00 2.98
N THR A 3 12.54 -12.36 3.90
CA THR A 3 12.88 -12.24 5.34
C THR A 3 12.57 -13.49 6.17
N THR A 4 12.62 -14.66 5.54
CA THR A 4 12.00 -15.89 6.04
C THR A 4 13.03 -16.98 6.23
N MET A 5 13.08 -17.54 7.44
CA MET A 5 13.88 -18.73 7.73
C MET A 5 13.26 -19.96 7.06
N ARG A 6 14.07 -20.85 6.50
CA ARG A 6 13.64 -22.12 5.89
C ARG A 6 14.28 -23.28 6.65
N SER A 7 13.50 -24.31 7.00
CA SER A 7 14.01 -25.57 7.58
C SER A 7 14.11 -26.70 6.55
N GLY A 8 14.80 -27.79 6.94
CA GLY A 8 15.32 -28.86 6.09
C GLY A 8 14.33 -29.64 5.21
N LYS A 9 14.87 -30.63 4.49
CA LYS A 9 14.34 -31.28 3.26
C LYS A 9 12.91 -31.84 3.29
N GLU A 10 12.23 -31.91 4.44
CA GLU A 10 10.91 -32.54 4.59
C GLU A 10 9.78 -31.54 4.90
N ILE A 11 10.10 -30.39 5.52
CA ILE A 11 9.11 -29.38 5.95
C ILE A 11 9.66 -27.98 5.70
N ASN A 12 8.94 -27.22 4.87
CA ASN A 12 9.20 -25.80 4.64
C ASN A 12 8.33 -24.97 5.59
N PHE A 13 8.94 -24.40 6.63
CA PHE A 13 8.27 -23.54 7.60
C PHE A 13 8.80 -22.11 7.51
N ILE A 14 8.04 -21.24 6.85
CA ILE A 14 8.37 -19.85 6.56
C ILE A 14 7.63 -18.97 7.56
N TYR A 15 8.37 -18.37 8.48
CA TYR A 15 7.82 -17.52 9.54
C TYR A 15 8.65 -16.23 9.70
N THR A 16 8.07 -15.28 10.41
CA THR A 16 8.67 -13.98 10.71
C THR A 16 9.46 -14.08 12.03
N PRO A 17 10.75 -13.73 12.08
CA PRO A 17 11.63 -14.04 13.22
C PRO A 17 11.38 -13.19 14.47
N ALA A 18 10.58 -12.13 14.37
CA ALA A 18 10.20 -11.30 15.50
C ALA A 18 8.73 -10.88 15.43
N ILE A 19 8.15 -10.58 16.57
CA ILE A 19 6.79 -10.06 16.70
C ILE A 19 6.71 -9.01 17.81
N ASN A 20 5.86 -8.01 17.62
CA ASN A 20 5.53 -7.01 18.63
C ASN A 20 4.07 -6.54 18.45
N TYR A 21 3.65 -5.57 19.26
CA TYR A 21 2.30 -5.01 19.16
C TYR A 21 1.99 -4.42 17.78
N ALA A 22 2.93 -3.70 17.16
CA ALA A 22 2.76 -3.12 15.84
C ALA A 22 2.47 -4.19 14.77
N PHE A 23 3.14 -5.35 14.83
CA PHE A 23 2.95 -6.46 13.89
C PHE A 23 1.54 -7.04 14.01
N GLN A 24 1.12 -7.32 15.25
CA GLN A 24 -0.20 -7.86 15.54
C GLN A 24 -1.31 -6.90 15.07
N GLN A 25 -1.20 -5.61 15.41
CA GLN A 25 -2.20 -4.61 15.08
C GLN A 25 -2.32 -4.35 13.58
N ASN A 26 -1.20 -4.47 12.85
CA ASN A 26 -1.14 -4.28 11.41
C ASN A 26 -1.30 -5.58 10.62
N HIS A 27 -1.77 -6.66 11.27
CA HIS A 27 -2.06 -7.95 10.66
C HIS A 27 -0.88 -8.55 9.89
N VAL A 28 0.35 -8.33 10.38
CA VAL A 28 1.55 -8.94 9.80
C VAL A 28 1.54 -10.44 10.13
N PRO A 29 1.55 -11.34 9.13
CA PRO A 29 1.46 -12.77 9.37
C PRO A 29 2.73 -13.28 10.07
N THR A 30 2.55 -13.88 11.26
CA THR A 30 3.66 -14.50 11.99
C THR A 30 4.20 -15.71 11.24
N ILE A 31 3.31 -16.53 10.66
CA ILE A 31 3.64 -17.73 9.89
C ILE A 31 3.07 -17.53 8.48
N ARG A 32 3.97 -17.39 7.49
CA ARG A 32 3.60 -17.09 6.11
C ARG A 32 3.28 -18.35 5.32
N GLU A 33 4.06 -19.40 5.51
CA GLU A 33 3.87 -20.67 4.81
C GLU A 33 4.30 -21.85 5.69
N LEU A 34 3.51 -22.92 5.65
CA LEU A 34 3.90 -24.25 6.08
C LEU A 34 3.62 -25.22 4.93
N THR A 35 4.66 -25.85 4.40
CA THR A 35 4.52 -26.94 3.44
C THR A 35 5.01 -28.23 4.06
N ILE A 36 4.13 -29.22 4.14
CA ILE A 36 4.44 -30.57 4.59
C ILE A 36 4.53 -31.49 3.37
N THR A 37 5.51 -32.38 3.34
CA THR A 37 5.66 -33.37 2.26
C THR A 37 5.80 -34.76 2.85
N ASN A 38 4.96 -35.71 2.41
CA ASN A 38 5.09 -37.10 2.81
C ASN A 38 6.24 -37.74 2.03
N HIS A 39 7.40 -37.91 2.66
CA HIS A 39 8.55 -38.61 2.07
C HIS A 39 8.59 -40.11 2.37
N SER A 40 7.61 -40.63 3.12
CA SER A 40 7.53 -42.05 3.41
C SER A 40 6.93 -42.83 2.24
N GLU A 41 7.17 -44.14 2.22
CA GLU A 41 6.57 -45.05 1.22
C GLU A 41 5.10 -45.38 1.54
N ASN A 42 4.60 -44.97 2.70
CA ASN A 42 3.26 -45.26 3.20
C ASN A 42 2.35 -44.03 3.14
N ASP A 43 1.05 -44.26 3.04
CA ASP A 43 0.04 -43.21 3.17
C ASP A 43 0.01 -42.66 4.60
N TRP A 44 -0.04 -41.34 4.75
CA TRP A 44 -0.36 -40.69 6.02
C TRP A 44 -1.86 -40.50 6.11
N ILE A 45 -2.47 -41.00 7.19
CA ILE A 45 -3.92 -40.95 7.44
C ILE A 45 -4.13 -40.30 8.81
N ASP A 46 -5.18 -39.48 8.94
CA ASP A 46 -5.52 -38.76 10.17
C ASP A 46 -4.35 -37.93 10.73
N ILE A 47 -3.93 -36.95 9.94
CA ILE A 47 -2.81 -36.07 10.26
C ILE A 47 -3.31 -34.88 11.06
N SER A 48 -2.74 -34.66 12.24
CA SER A 48 -2.96 -33.47 13.08
C SER A 48 -1.71 -32.61 13.08
N LEU A 49 -1.89 -31.32 12.82
CA LEU A 49 -0.86 -30.28 12.85
C LEU A 49 -1.17 -29.35 14.01
N THR A 50 -0.20 -29.15 14.89
CA THR A 50 -0.33 -28.26 16.05
C THR A 50 0.83 -27.29 16.08
N ILE A 51 0.53 -26.00 16.24
CA ILE A 51 1.52 -24.94 16.43
C ILE A 51 1.23 -24.23 17.73
N SER A 52 2.20 -24.23 18.65
CA SER A 52 2.10 -23.55 19.93
C SER A 52 3.27 -22.60 20.16
N SER A 53 3.11 -21.61 21.03
CA SER A 53 4.18 -20.68 21.42
C SER A 53 4.67 -20.90 22.84
N GLU A 54 5.98 -20.70 23.06
CA GLU A 54 6.59 -20.61 24.39
C GLU A 54 7.41 -19.31 24.48
N PRO A 55 7.13 -18.38 25.41
CA PRO A 55 5.98 -18.39 26.34
C PRO A 55 4.65 -18.31 25.59
N ASP A 56 3.55 -18.52 26.31
CA ASP A 56 2.20 -18.60 25.76
C ASP A 56 1.67 -17.21 25.33
N PHE A 57 2.29 -16.65 24.29
CA PHE A 57 1.95 -15.34 23.73
C PHE A 57 0.87 -15.43 22.64
N ALA A 58 0.55 -16.63 22.16
CA ALA A 58 -0.46 -16.88 21.13
C ALA A 58 -1.25 -18.16 21.37
N GLU A 59 -2.51 -18.16 20.95
CA GLU A 59 -3.36 -19.35 21.02
C GLU A 59 -2.81 -20.48 20.14
N VAL A 60 -2.98 -21.72 20.60
CA VAL A 60 -2.56 -22.92 19.87
C VAL A 60 -3.35 -23.04 18.58
N TRP A 61 -2.65 -23.03 17.45
CA TRP A 61 -3.24 -23.27 16.15
C TRP A 61 -3.27 -24.78 15.85
N ASN A 62 -4.39 -25.26 15.33
CA ASN A 62 -4.56 -26.67 14.97
C ASN A 62 -5.14 -26.79 13.55
N ALA A 63 -4.67 -27.78 12.80
CA ALA A 63 -5.25 -28.19 11.52
C ALA A 63 -5.28 -29.72 11.40
N GLN A 64 -6.27 -30.23 10.68
CA GLN A 64 -6.42 -31.66 10.42
C GLN A 64 -6.41 -31.92 8.92
N LEU A 65 -5.74 -33.00 8.51
CA LEU A 65 -5.75 -33.50 7.14
C LEU A 65 -6.09 -34.99 7.18
N ALA A 66 -7.09 -35.40 6.39
CA ALA A 66 -7.53 -36.78 6.37
C ALA A 66 -6.50 -37.73 5.73
N PHE A 67 -5.78 -37.27 4.70
CA PHE A 67 -4.93 -38.12 3.88
C PHE A 67 -3.80 -37.32 3.21
N LEU A 68 -2.59 -37.89 3.16
CA LEU A 68 -1.47 -37.42 2.35
C LEU A 68 -0.67 -38.62 1.81
N GLY A 69 -0.73 -38.86 0.50
CA GLY A 69 -0.05 -39.99 -0.13
C GLY A 69 1.46 -39.79 -0.30
N PRO A 70 2.21 -40.85 -0.68
CA PRO A 70 3.65 -40.77 -0.92
C PRO A 70 4.02 -39.67 -1.92
N ALA A 71 5.06 -38.90 -1.58
CA ALA A 71 5.56 -37.75 -2.34
C ALA A 71 4.53 -36.62 -2.61
N GLN A 72 3.37 -36.65 -1.96
CA GLN A 72 2.43 -35.53 -2.00
C GLN A 72 2.81 -34.47 -0.97
N SER A 73 2.55 -33.21 -1.31
CA SER A 73 2.75 -32.06 -0.45
C SER A 73 1.43 -31.33 -0.20
N GLN A 74 1.23 -30.87 1.03
CA GLN A 74 0.15 -29.96 1.40
C GLN A 74 0.75 -28.64 1.85
N GLN A 75 0.27 -27.55 1.26
CA GLN A 75 0.69 -26.18 1.58
C GLN A 75 -0.41 -25.46 2.36
N PHE A 76 0.00 -24.74 3.40
CA PHE A 76 -0.81 -23.80 4.18
C PHE A 76 -0.19 -22.42 4.07
N THR A 77 -0.95 -21.44 3.63
CA THR A 77 -0.51 -20.05 3.50
C THR A 77 -1.23 -19.17 4.51
N ASN A 78 -0.54 -18.14 5.04
CA ASN A 78 -1.05 -17.17 6.01
C ASN A 78 -1.75 -17.82 7.22
N ILE A 79 -1.03 -18.67 7.95
CA ILE A 79 -1.59 -19.35 9.13
C ILE A 79 -1.95 -18.28 10.18
N PRO A 80 -3.23 -18.16 10.58
CA PRO A 80 -3.69 -17.14 11.51
C PRO A 80 -3.32 -17.54 12.94
N LEU A 81 -2.16 -17.08 13.39
CA LEU A 81 -1.76 -17.22 14.79
C LEU A 81 -2.38 -16.08 15.61
N SER A 82 -3.30 -16.41 16.51
CA SER A 82 -4.01 -15.43 17.36
C SER A 82 -3.10 -14.98 18.51
N VAL A 83 -2.38 -13.88 18.28
CA VAL A 83 -1.40 -13.35 19.24
C VAL A 83 -2.09 -12.43 20.25
N SER A 84 -1.81 -12.65 21.53
CA SER A 84 -2.42 -11.92 22.64
C SER A 84 -1.97 -10.46 22.65
N THR A 85 -2.91 -9.54 22.39
CA THR A 85 -2.70 -8.09 22.49
C THR A 85 -2.30 -7.68 23.89
N LYS A 86 -2.90 -8.30 24.91
CA LYS A 86 -2.59 -8.05 26.32
C LYS A 86 -1.14 -8.43 26.64
N PHE A 87 -0.70 -9.61 26.22
CA PHE A 87 0.67 -10.07 26.45
C PHE A 87 1.69 -9.09 25.84
N LEU A 88 1.48 -8.70 24.58
CA LEU A 88 2.36 -7.76 23.89
C LEU A 88 2.32 -6.34 24.49
N ALA A 89 1.15 -5.90 24.97
CA ALA A 89 0.99 -4.60 25.61
C ALA A 89 1.67 -4.54 26.99
N GLU A 90 1.75 -5.66 27.73
CA GLU A 90 2.39 -5.73 29.05
C GLU A 90 3.90 -5.97 28.98
N LEU A 91 4.41 -6.50 27.86
CA LEU A 91 5.81 -6.82 27.70
C LEU A 91 6.72 -5.57 27.78
N THR A 92 7.61 -5.57 28.77
CA THR A 92 8.54 -4.45 29.02
C THR A 92 9.93 -4.67 28.43
N GLU A 93 10.36 -5.91 28.29
CA GLU A 93 11.69 -6.30 27.80
C GLU A 93 11.60 -7.36 26.72
N LYS A 94 12.59 -7.37 25.82
CA LYS A 94 12.69 -8.39 24.77
C LYS A 94 12.84 -9.77 25.41
N ILE A 95 12.08 -10.73 24.91
CA ILE A 95 12.20 -12.14 25.28
C ILE A 95 12.41 -13.00 24.04
N THR A 96 13.24 -14.03 24.17
CA THR A 96 13.39 -15.06 23.14
C THR A 96 12.39 -16.17 23.40
N GLY A 97 11.39 -16.28 22.53
CA GLY A 97 10.41 -17.33 22.52
C GLY A 97 10.69 -18.40 21.46
N LYS A 98 9.78 -19.36 21.36
CA LYS A 98 9.81 -20.46 20.40
C LYS A 98 8.42 -20.73 19.86
N LEU A 99 8.33 -21.06 18.58
CA LEU A 99 7.18 -21.70 17.97
C LEU A 99 7.47 -23.20 17.87
N SER A 100 6.60 -24.03 18.42
CA SER A 100 6.71 -25.49 18.36
C SER A 100 5.71 -26.01 17.34
N LEU A 101 6.21 -26.63 16.27
CA LEU A 101 5.41 -27.34 15.28
C LEU A 101 5.45 -28.83 15.59
N THR A 102 4.28 -29.43 15.76
CA THR A 102 4.10 -30.87 15.94
C THR A 102 3.21 -31.40 14.82
N ILE A 103 3.64 -32.48 14.18
CA ILE A 103 2.86 -33.24 13.21
C ILE A 103 2.67 -34.65 13.77
N GLN A 104 1.42 -35.02 13.94
CA GLN A 104 1.01 -36.34 14.41
C GLN A 104 0.24 -37.03 13.30
N VAL A 105 0.52 -38.31 13.05
CA VAL A 105 -0.18 -39.15 12.07
C VAL A 105 -0.80 -40.31 12.84
N GLY A 106 -2.13 -40.37 12.91
CA GLY A 106 -2.83 -41.25 13.86
C GLY A 106 -2.44 -40.93 15.30
N ASP A 107 -1.87 -41.89 16.02
CA ASP A 107 -1.41 -41.73 17.41
C ASP A 107 0.10 -41.46 17.55
N GLU A 108 0.84 -41.42 16.44
CA GLU A 108 2.30 -41.27 16.45
C GLU A 108 2.74 -39.86 16.05
N ILE A 109 3.62 -39.25 16.85
CA ILE A 109 4.25 -37.97 16.50
C ILE A 109 5.37 -38.25 15.48
N THR A 110 5.09 -37.96 14.21
CA THR A 110 6.06 -38.17 13.12
C THR A 110 7.08 -37.03 13.03
N PHE A 111 6.70 -35.82 13.44
CA PHE A 111 7.61 -34.68 13.42
C PHE A 111 7.35 -33.72 14.58
N GLN A 112 8.43 -33.23 15.20
CA GLN A 112 8.38 -32.17 16.17
C GLN A 112 9.62 -31.30 16.05
N GLN A 113 9.44 -30.00 15.79
CA GLN A 113 10.55 -29.04 15.73
C GLN A 113 10.17 -27.72 16.37
N THR A 114 11.18 -27.06 16.95
CA THR A 114 11.04 -25.72 17.52
C THR A 114 11.77 -24.70 16.68
N TYR A 115 11.18 -23.52 16.57
CA TYR A 115 11.65 -22.40 15.76
C TYR A 115 11.79 -21.17 16.65
N PRO A 116 12.98 -20.55 16.76
CA PRO A 116 13.18 -19.39 17.62
C PRO A 116 12.43 -18.17 17.06
N ILE A 117 11.79 -17.40 17.95
CA ILE A 117 11.13 -16.14 17.62
C ILE A 117 11.38 -15.12 18.72
N ASP A 118 11.71 -13.89 18.36
CA ASP A 118 11.85 -12.80 19.31
C ASP A 118 10.51 -12.11 19.55
N VAL A 119 10.08 -12.02 20.81
CA VAL A 119 8.92 -11.20 21.19
C VAL A 119 9.46 -9.87 21.71
N LEU A 120 9.20 -8.81 20.97
CA LEU A 120 9.72 -7.48 21.25
C LEU A 120 8.69 -6.66 22.05
N PRO A 121 9.14 -5.77 22.95
CA PRO A 121 8.29 -4.82 23.64
C PRO A 121 7.46 -3.95 22.70
N PHE A 122 6.38 -3.38 23.25
CA PHE A 122 5.45 -2.48 22.56
C PHE A 122 6.16 -1.33 21.81
N ASP A 123 7.21 -0.78 22.42
CA ASP A 123 7.98 0.37 21.98
C ASP A 123 9.29 -0.02 21.29
N GLN A 124 9.43 -1.24 20.77
CA GLN A 124 10.62 -1.66 20.03
C GLN A 124 10.34 -1.82 18.54
N TRP A 125 11.06 -1.08 17.70
CA TRP A 125 11.08 -1.32 16.26
C TRP A 125 12.08 -2.45 15.93
N PRO A 126 11.70 -3.43 15.08
CA PRO A 126 12.50 -4.63 14.79
C PRO A 126 13.69 -4.41 13.83
N GLY A 127 13.82 -3.23 13.22
CA GLY A 127 14.86 -2.96 12.21
C GLY A 127 14.38 -3.15 10.77
N VAL A 128 15.20 -2.68 9.83
CA VAL A 128 14.94 -2.74 8.38
C VAL A 128 14.98 -4.17 7.83
N SER A 129 15.65 -5.09 8.50
CA SER A 129 15.84 -6.46 8.01
C SER A 129 14.57 -7.31 8.07
N ILE A 130 13.55 -6.89 8.84
CA ILE A 130 12.33 -7.66 9.09
C ILE A 130 11.15 -7.09 8.32
N LEU A 131 10.81 -5.82 8.58
CA LEU A 131 9.69 -5.14 7.92
C LEU A 131 9.87 -3.61 8.05
N PRO A 132 10.61 -2.94 7.14
CA PRO A 132 10.91 -1.52 7.26
C PRO A 132 9.68 -0.62 7.39
N GLU A 133 8.61 -0.93 6.64
CA GLU A 133 7.37 -0.16 6.61
C GLU A 133 6.67 -0.06 7.97
N ILE A 134 6.89 -1.02 8.87
CA ILE A 134 6.29 -1.02 10.22
C ILE A 134 6.78 0.16 11.07
N MET A 135 7.88 0.80 10.69
CA MET A 135 8.38 2.02 11.30
C MET A 135 7.31 3.12 11.30
N ALA A 136 6.46 3.17 10.27
CA ALA A 136 5.35 4.11 10.20
C ALA A 136 4.31 3.92 11.33
N ALA A 137 4.22 2.74 11.95
CA ALA A 137 3.36 2.52 13.11
C ALA A 137 3.85 3.29 14.35
N PHE A 138 5.14 3.62 14.43
CA PHE A 138 5.71 4.40 15.53
C PHE A 138 5.55 5.91 15.34
N VAL A 139 5.10 6.35 14.16
CA VAL A 139 4.61 7.71 13.93
C VAL A 139 3.21 7.79 14.52
N THR A 140 3.08 8.44 15.68
CA THR A 140 1.86 8.44 16.53
C THR A 140 1.20 9.82 16.59
N PRO A 141 0.50 10.26 15.51
CA PRO A 141 -0.05 11.62 15.40
C PRO A 141 -1.14 11.91 16.45
N ASN A 142 -1.86 10.89 16.91
CA ASN A 142 -2.96 11.02 17.87
C ASN A 142 -2.48 11.05 19.33
N ASN A 143 -1.17 11.06 19.57
CA ASN A 143 -0.64 11.11 20.93
C ASN A 143 -1.01 12.44 21.62
N GLN A 144 -1.36 12.39 22.90
CA GLN A 144 -1.86 13.53 23.68
C GLN A 144 -0.86 14.69 23.82
N GLN A 145 0.44 14.45 23.62
CA GLN A 145 1.45 15.51 23.63
C GLN A 145 1.52 16.29 22.32
N ILE A 146 1.12 15.69 21.19
CA ILE A 146 1.26 16.29 19.85
C ILE A 146 0.44 17.60 19.71
N PRO A 147 -0.83 17.68 20.15
CA PRO A 147 -1.59 18.93 20.12
C PRO A 147 -0.92 20.10 20.87
N LYS A 148 -0.13 19.80 21.92
CA LYS A 148 0.60 20.84 22.67
C LYS A 148 1.69 21.49 21.82
N ILE A 149 2.41 20.68 21.02
CA ILE A 149 3.40 21.17 20.05
C ILE A 149 2.70 21.98 18.98
N ILE A 150 1.63 21.45 18.38
CA ILE A 150 0.89 22.13 17.30
C ILE A 150 0.38 23.50 17.76
N HIS A 151 -0.17 23.59 18.96
CA HIS A 151 -0.66 24.87 19.51
C HIS A 151 0.45 25.91 19.67
N GLN A 152 1.62 25.51 20.16
CA GLN A 152 2.78 26.41 20.28
C GLN A 152 3.35 26.80 18.91
N ALA A 153 3.45 25.84 17.99
CA ALA A 153 3.89 26.07 16.62
C ALA A 153 2.95 27.01 15.85
N SER A 154 1.64 26.90 16.07
CA SER A 154 0.63 27.81 15.51
C SER A 154 0.88 29.27 15.90
N SER A 155 1.31 29.51 17.15
CA SER A 155 1.67 30.84 17.62
C SER A 155 2.93 31.40 16.93
N LEU A 156 3.94 30.56 16.68
CA LEU A 156 5.13 30.95 15.92
C LEU A 156 4.79 31.23 14.44
N LEU A 157 4.02 30.34 13.82
CA LEU A 157 3.57 30.48 12.44
C LEU A 157 2.78 31.77 12.22
N GLY A 158 1.88 32.11 13.16
CA GLY A 158 1.12 33.36 13.14
C GLY A 158 2.01 34.60 13.18
N LYS A 159 3.07 34.59 13.99
CA LYS A 159 4.05 35.69 14.03
C LYS A 159 4.82 35.85 12.73
N TRP A 160 5.18 34.75 12.06
CA TRP A 160 5.97 34.80 10.83
C TRP A 160 5.15 35.08 9.56
N THR A 161 3.86 34.72 9.56
CA THR A 161 3.04 34.73 8.34
C THR A 161 1.77 35.56 8.43
N GLY A 162 1.40 36.02 9.63
CA GLY A 162 0.10 36.63 9.89
C GLY A 162 -1.06 35.64 9.97
N ASN A 163 -0.86 34.35 9.65
CA ASN A 163 -1.88 33.31 9.71
C ASN A 163 -1.40 32.11 10.55
N PRO A 164 -1.97 31.88 11.75
CA PRO A 164 -1.55 30.81 12.65
C PRO A 164 -2.06 29.42 12.26
N SER A 165 -2.94 29.32 11.26
CA SER A 165 -3.61 28.07 10.87
C SER A 165 -2.65 27.11 10.19
N PHE A 166 -2.71 25.84 10.54
CA PHE A 166 -2.16 24.78 9.70
C PHE A 166 -3.17 24.45 8.61
N ASP A 167 -2.74 24.53 7.36
CA ASP A 167 -3.63 24.50 6.19
C ASP A 167 -3.26 23.37 5.23
N ASP A 168 -2.66 22.29 5.76
CA ASP A 168 -2.20 21.13 4.99
C ASP A 168 -1.43 21.55 3.72
N TYR A 169 -2.06 21.38 2.57
CA TYR A 169 -1.65 21.76 1.22
C TYR A 169 -2.67 22.67 0.53
N GLN A 170 -3.75 23.11 1.18
CA GLN A 170 -4.82 23.95 0.62
C GLN A 170 -4.29 25.24 -0.02
N SER A 171 -3.23 25.80 0.55
CA SER A 171 -2.58 27.01 0.01
C SER A 171 -1.86 26.78 -1.33
N ARG A 172 -1.62 25.52 -1.71
CA ARG A 172 -0.85 25.07 -2.90
C ARG A 172 0.49 25.81 -3.04
N ASN A 173 1.11 26.13 -1.92
CA ASN A 173 2.33 26.92 -1.86
C ASN A 173 3.40 26.15 -1.04
N PRO A 174 4.43 25.59 -1.69
CA PRO A 174 5.51 24.88 -1.00
C PRO A 174 6.17 25.68 0.13
N ASN A 175 6.30 27.00 -0.02
CA ASN A 175 6.86 27.86 1.01
C ASN A 175 5.95 27.97 2.25
N ARG A 176 4.63 27.86 2.08
CA ARG A 176 3.69 27.83 3.20
C ARG A 176 3.88 26.56 4.01
N VAL A 177 3.94 25.40 3.34
CA VAL A 177 4.22 24.11 3.98
C VAL A 177 5.58 24.11 4.67
N ARG A 178 6.61 24.63 4.01
CA ARG A 178 7.95 24.78 4.61
C ARG A 178 7.95 25.62 5.89
N LYS A 179 7.16 26.71 5.95
CA LYS A 179 7.00 27.51 7.18
C LYS A 179 6.24 26.79 8.28
N GLN A 180 5.25 25.96 7.94
CA GLN A 180 4.55 25.09 8.91
C GLN A 180 5.51 24.07 9.52
N MET A 181 6.32 23.41 8.67
CA MET A 181 7.41 22.53 9.08
C MET A 181 8.40 23.23 10.03
N ALA A 182 8.89 24.42 9.63
CA ALA A 182 9.81 25.21 10.44
C ALA A 182 9.23 25.60 11.81
N ALA A 183 7.94 25.96 11.88
CA ALA A 183 7.30 26.32 13.14
C ALA A 183 7.23 25.13 14.11
N ILE A 184 6.98 23.93 13.60
CA ILE A 184 7.00 22.68 14.38
C ILE A 184 8.43 22.37 14.83
N PHE A 185 9.40 22.46 13.93
CA PHE A 185 10.82 22.24 14.23
C PHE A 185 11.30 23.14 15.40
N GLU A 186 11.07 24.45 15.30
CA GLU A 186 11.48 25.40 16.34
C GLU A 186 10.74 25.13 17.66
N THR A 187 9.49 24.69 17.61
CA THR A 187 8.73 24.33 18.81
C THR A 187 9.33 23.12 19.51
N ILE A 188 9.70 22.07 18.76
CA ILE A 188 10.36 20.89 19.32
C ILE A 188 11.74 21.26 19.87
N ALA A 189 12.52 22.09 19.16
CA ALA A 189 13.81 22.58 19.64
C ALA A 189 13.69 23.33 20.98
N ASN A 190 12.62 24.12 21.16
CA ASN A 190 12.32 24.80 22.42
C ASN A 190 11.96 23.86 23.58
N LEU A 191 11.68 22.57 23.33
CA LEU A 191 11.49 21.58 24.40
C LEU A 191 12.80 21.17 25.08
N GLN A 192 13.96 21.57 24.51
CA GLN A 192 15.31 21.31 25.03
C GLN A 192 15.54 19.82 25.34
N ILE A 193 15.26 18.97 24.35
CA ILE A 193 15.44 17.51 24.45
C ILE A 193 16.93 17.17 24.34
N VAL A 194 17.46 16.42 25.29
CA VAL A 194 18.87 16.01 25.33
C VAL A 194 19.08 14.74 24.49
N TYR A 195 20.13 14.74 23.67
CA TYR A 195 20.46 13.60 22.84
C TYR A 195 21.00 12.42 23.66
N CYS A 196 20.49 11.22 23.39
CA CYS A 196 20.99 9.96 23.92
C CYS A 196 21.49 9.07 22.77
N SER A 197 22.65 8.44 22.93
CA SER A 197 23.27 7.60 21.90
C SER A 197 22.41 6.40 21.52
N VAL A 198 22.42 6.04 20.24
CA VAL A 198 21.86 4.79 19.72
C VAL A 198 22.86 3.63 19.87
N PRO A 199 22.39 2.37 19.94
CA PRO A 199 23.24 1.20 19.72
C PRO A 199 23.86 1.22 18.31
N ALA A 200 25.03 0.58 18.14
CA ALA A 200 25.62 0.41 16.82
C ALA A 200 24.75 -0.49 15.93
N SER A 201 24.62 -0.15 14.64
CA SER A 201 23.83 -0.90 13.63
C SER A 201 22.34 -1.06 13.98
N PHE A 202 21.75 -0.05 14.64
CA PHE A 202 20.34 -0.08 15.05
C PHE A 202 19.39 -0.19 13.85
N GLU A 203 19.79 0.27 12.68
CA GLU A 203 19.01 0.19 11.45
C GLU A 203 18.74 -1.27 11.08
N GLU A 204 19.72 -2.17 11.22
CA GLU A 204 19.59 -3.58 10.84
C GLU A 204 18.82 -4.40 11.88
N GLN A 205 19.14 -4.20 13.17
CA GLN A 205 18.64 -5.02 14.29
C GLN A 205 17.45 -4.41 15.04
N GLY A 206 17.13 -3.15 14.73
CA GLY A 206 16.12 -2.39 15.44
C GLY A 206 16.61 -1.80 16.76
N GLN A 207 15.72 -1.04 17.41
CA GLN A 207 15.98 -0.46 18.74
C GLN A 207 14.68 -0.14 19.48
N ARG A 208 14.80 0.09 20.79
CA ARG A 208 13.75 0.74 21.59
C ARG A 208 13.56 2.16 21.09
N ILE A 209 12.30 2.57 20.99
CA ILE A 209 11.85 3.90 20.58
C ILE A 209 11.21 4.55 21.79
N ARG A 210 11.69 5.73 22.16
CA ARG A 210 11.01 6.56 23.15
C ARG A 210 9.82 7.22 22.46
N LEU A 211 8.61 6.78 22.82
CA LEU A 211 7.38 7.40 22.35
C LEU A 211 7.23 8.83 22.93
N ALA A 212 6.33 9.62 22.34
CA ALA A 212 6.18 11.03 22.68
C ALA A 212 6.01 11.29 24.18
N ASP A 213 5.21 10.50 24.91
CA ASP A 213 5.06 10.67 26.36
C ASP A 213 6.38 10.53 27.13
N ALA A 214 7.19 9.52 26.79
CA ALA A 214 8.50 9.30 27.41
C ALA A 214 9.51 10.41 27.06
N ILE A 215 9.47 10.94 25.83
CA ILE A 215 10.30 12.09 25.44
C ILE A 215 9.89 13.34 26.23
N PHE A 216 8.58 13.57 26.38
CA PHE A 216 8.06 14.74 27.09
C PHE A 216 8.41 14.72 28.58
N GLU A 217 8.30 13.56 29.21
CA GLU A 217 8.58 13.35 30.63
C GLU A 217 10.09 13.42 30.91
N ASN A 218 10.90 12.67 30.16
CA ASN A 218 12.31 12.48 30.48
C ASN A 218 13.25 13.47 29.76
N LYS A 219 12.77 14.16 28.72
CA LYS A 219 13.56 15.06 27.88
C LYS A 219 14.80 14.40 27.28
N LEU A 220 14.68 13.12 26.92
CA LEU A 220 15.73 12.32 26.28
C LEU A 220 15.21 11.72 24.98
N ALA A 221 16.01 11.81 23.92
CA ALA A 221 15.70 11.20 22.63
C ALA A 221 16.98 10.92 21.83
N ASN A 222 16.92 9.92 20.94
CA ASN A 222 17.94 9.71 19.92
C ASN A 222 17.49 10.25 18.54
N CYS A 223 18.26 9.99 17.48
CA CYS A 223 17.96 10.50 16.14
C CYS A 223 16.66 9.93 15.57
N LEU A 224 16.38 8.64 15.80
CA LEU A 224 15.12 8.01 15.37
C LEU A 224 13.92 8.52 16.18
N ASP A 225 14.04 8.60 17.50
CA ASP A 225 13.01 9.12 18.41
C ASP A 225 12.53 10.52 17.97
N LEU A 226 13.47 11.43 17.70
CA LEU A 226 13.17 12.79 17.24
C LEU A 226 12.58 12.83 15.83
N SER A 227 13.06 11.98 14.94
CA SER A 227 12.54 11.86 13.57
C SER A 227 11.08 11.42 13.58
N LEU A 228 10.75 10.43 14.40
CA LEU A 228 9.38 9.91 14.56
C LEU A 228 8.47 10.93 15.25
N LEU A 229 8.96 11.63 16.28
CA LEU A 229 8.21 12.71 16.95
C LEU A 229 7.88 13.84 15.98
N TYR A 230 8.86 14.28 15.18
CA TYR A 230 8.68 15.32 14.19
C TYR A 230 7.69 14.90 13.11
N ALA A 231 7.85 13.69 12.56
CA ALA A 231 6.90 13.12 11.60
C ALA A 231 5.48 12.99 12.17
N ALA A 232 5.33 12.63 13.45
CA ALA A 232 4.02 12.55 14.10
C ALA A 232 3.34 13.92 14.18
N CYS A 233 4.10 14.98 14.45
CA CYS A 233 3.59 16.35 14.43
C CYS A 233 3.18 16.79 13.02
N LEU A 234 3.98 16.45 11.99
CA LEU A 234 3.67 16.75 10.60
C LEU A 234 2.40 16.03 10.13
N GLU A 235 2.29 14.73 10.40
CA GLU A 235 1.12 13.92 10.04
C GLU A 235 -0.14 14.46 10.73
N ALA A 236 -0.05 14.86 12.00
CA ALA A 236 -1.18 15.41 12.75
C ALA A 236 -1.71 16.74 12.20
N VAL A 237 -0.89 17.51 11.46
CA VAL A 237 -1.33 18.73 10.76
C VAL A 237 -1.63 18.51 9.27
N GLY A 238 -1.67 17.25 8.81
CA GLY A 238 -2.00 16.87 7.44
C GLY A 238 -0.82 16.89 6.46
N ILE A 239 0.39 17.21 6.91
CA ILE A 239 1.60 17.22 6.08
C ILE A 239 2.14 15.78 5.98
N HIS A 240 2.37 15.30 4.76
CA HIS A 240 2.81 13.94 4.46
C HIS A 240 4.30 13.73 4.82
N PRO A 241 4.60 13.00 5.91
CA PRO A 241 5.97 12.84 6.39
C PRO A 241 6.72 11.70 5.67
N ILE A 242 8.04 11.85 5.65
CA ILE A 242 9.00 10.87 5.15
C ILE A 242 10.04 10.63 6.26
N ILE A 243 10.32 9.36 6.57
CA ILE A 243 11.44 8.99 7.43
C ILE A 243 12.58 8.48 6.57
N VAL A 244 13.79 8.98 6.78
CA VAL A 244 14.99 8.57 6.04
C VAL A 244 15.94 7.87 7.00
N VAL A 245 16.42 6.70 6.60
CA VAL A 245 17.42 5.91 7.33
C VAL A 245 18.68 5.81 6.49
N ILE A 246 19.80 6.17 7.10
CA ILE A 246 21.15 5.94 6.60
C ILE A 246 21.92 5.11 7.65
N LYS A 247 23.11 4.63 7.30
CA LYS A 247 23.93 3.84 8.25
C LYS A 247 24.15 4.61 9.56
N GLY A 248 23.73 3.99 10.67
CA GLY A 248 23.84 4.56 12.01
C GLY A 248 23.08 5.86 12.27
N HIS A 249 22.17 6.31 11.40
CA HIS A 249 21.45 7.57 11.60
C HIS A 249 20.07 7.61 10.93
N ALA A 250 19.15 8.40 11.50
CA ALA A 250 17.83 8.63 10.94
C ALA A 250 17.46 10.10 11.06
N PHE A 251 16.72 10.59 10.07
CA PHE A 251 16.16 11.93 10.04
C PHE A 251 14.79 11.91 9.35
N ALA A 252 14.09 13.03 9.35
CA ALA A 252 12.74 13.11 8.83
C ALA A 252 12.58 14.29 7.86
N GLY A 253 11.55 14.23 7.04
CA GLY A 253 11.17 15.28 6.13
C GLY A 253 9.70 15.18 5.80
N ALA A 254 9.27 15.95 4.82
CA ALA A 254 7.92 15.85 4.29
C ALA A 254 7.83 16.38 2.86
N TRP A 255 6.75 15.99 2.20
CA TRP A 255 6.32 16.62 0.97
C TRP A 255 5.87 18.06 1.24
N LEU A 256 6.31 18.99 0.40
CA LEU A 256 5.86 20.38 0.33
C LEU A 256 4.65 20.57 -0.60
N VAL A 257 4.28 19.51 -1.31
CA VAL A 257 3.08 19.39 -2.16
C VAL A 257 2.24 18.20 -1.69
N GLU A 258 0.95 18.19 -1.98
CA GLU A 258 0.07 17.07 -1.61
C GLU A 258 0.34 15.88 -2.53
N GLU A 259 1.39 15.08 -2.25
CA GLU A 259 1.75 13.88 -3.03
C GLU A 259 2.22 12.75 -2.10
N SER A 260 2.39 11.54 -2.64
CA SER A 260 3.06 10.42 -2.00
C SER A 260 3.84 9.59 -3.03
N PHE A 261 4.86 8.87 -2.57
CA PHE A 261 5.55 7.89 -3.40
C PHE A 261 4.65 6.71 -3.80
N ALA A 262 5.12 5.94 -4.78
CA ALA A 262 4.43 4.76 -5.28
C ALA A 262 4.50 3.59 -4.30
N ASP A 263 5.67 3.39 -3.70
CA ASP A 263 5.94 2.34 -2.73
C ASP A 263 6.16 2.95 -1.35
N VAL A 264 5.80 2.18 -0.31
CA VAL A 264 5.94 2.60 1.09
C VAL A 264 7.41 2.78 1.45
N VAL A 265 8.24 1.82 1.03
CA VAL A 265 9.67 1.76 1.30
C VAL A 265 10.42 1.85 -0.02
N ASN A 266 11.43 2.71 -0.07
CA ASN A 266 12.25 2.90 -1.27
C ASN A 266 13.72 2.97 -0.85
N ASP A 267 14.59 2.33 -1.64
CA ASP A 267 16.03 2.23 -1.41
C ASP A 267 16.87 3.07 -2.41
N ASP A 268 16.23 3.70 -3.41
CA ASP A 268 16.88 4.61 -4.35
C ASP A 268 16.91 6.07 -3.81
N PRO A 269 18.06 6.60 -3.36
CA PRO A 269 18.16 7.97 -2.87
C PRO A 269 17.84 9.02 -3.94
N SER A 270 17.93 8.67 -5.23
CA SER A 270 17.66 9.60 -6.33
C SER A 270 16.21 10.06 -6.39
N LEU A 271 15.28 9.28 -5.81
CA LEU A 271 13.87 9.64 -5.69
C LEU A 271 13.65 10.84 -4.75
N LEU A 272 14.49 10.96 -3.72
CA LEU A 272 14.49 12.11 -2.80
C LEU A 272 15.32 13.26 -3.35
N THR A 273 16.58 13.02 -3.77
CA THR A 273 17.49 14.10 -4.15
C THR A 273 16.97 14.93 -5.34
N LYS A 274 16.27 14.30 -6.30
CA LYS A 274 15.63 15.03 -7.41
C LYS A 274 14.51 15.95 -6.94
N ARG A 275 13.75 15.56 -5.92
CA ARG A 275 12.59 16.33 -5.41
C ARG A 275 12.98 17.41 -4.43
N VAL A 276 14.13 17.25 -3.77
CA VAL A 276 14.73 18.25 -2.88
C VAL A 276 15.47 19.33 -3.68
N ALA A 277 15.99 19.00 -4.87
CA ALA A 277 16.81 19.90 -5.67
C ALA A 277 16.22 21.30 -5.86
N ASP A 278 17.11 22.30 -5.84
CA ASP A 278 16.78 23.70 -6.09
C ASP A 278 16.03 23.87 -7.43
N GLY A 279 14.89 24.55 -7.36
CA GLY A 279 14.00 24.76 -8.50
C GLY A 279 12.89 23.70 -8.66
N ILE A 280 12.96 22.57 -7.95
CA ILE A 280 11.87 21.59 -7.83
C ILE A 280 11.17 21.77 -6.48
N GLY A 281 11.89 21.59 -5.37
CA GLY A 281 11.39 21.90 -4.02
C GLY A 281 10.06 21.21 -3.66
N GLU A 282 9.86 19.97 -4.09
CA GLU A 282 8.67 19.16 -3.78
C GLU A 282 8.77 18.48 -2.42
N ILE A 283 9.99 18.26 -1.92
CA ILE A 283 10.27 17.61 -0.63
C ILE A 283 11.26 18.47 0.16
N CYS A 284 11.09 18.52 1.48
CA CYS A 284 12.04 19.11 2.41
C CYS A 284 12.47 18.08 3.45
N LEU A 285 13.77 17.80 3.51
CA LEU A 285 14.40 16.93 4.50
C LEU A 285 15.00 17.77 5.63
N VAL A 286 14.92 17.30 6.87
CA VAL A 286 15.33 18.03 8.07
C VAL A 286 16.14 17.13 8.98
N GLU A 287 17.36 17.55 9.32
CA GLU A 287 18.19 16.84 10.29
C GLU A 287 17.57 16.97 11.69
N ALA A 288 16.94 15.90 12.17
CA ALA A 288 16.16 15.95 13.40
C ALA A 288 17.02 16.24 14.64
N THR A 289 18.29 15.83 14.65
CA THR A 289 19.19 16.08 15.78
C THR A 289 19.58 17.54 15.95
N CYS A 290 19.32 18.39 14.96
CA CYS A 290 19.46 19.84 15.10
C CYS A 290 18.47 20.45 16.10
N MET A 291 17.40 19.73 16.48
CA MET A 291 16.44 20.15 17.52
C MET A 291 16.92 19.85 18.95
N ASN A 292 18.08 19.20 19.13
CA ASN A 292 18.55 18.84 20.47
C ASN A 292 18.97 20.06 21.31
N ALA A 293 18.87 19.92 22.63
CA ALA A 293 19.41 20.86 23.60
C ALA A 293 20.90 21.15 23.33
N GLY A 294 21.29 22.41 23.46
CA GLY A 294 22.65 22.87 23.20
C GLY A 294 23.00 23.11 21.73
N GLN A 295 22.12 22.73 20.79
CA GLN A 295 22.24 23.13 19.39
C GLN A 295 21.63 24.51 19.16
N THR A 296 22.18 25.27 18.22
CA THR A 296 21.69 26.60 17.81
C THR A 296 21.37 26.67 16.32
N HIS A 297 21.22 25.50 15.70
CA HIS A 297 20.95 25.37 14.27
C HIS A 297 19.55 25.90 13.95
N THR A 298 19.46 26.75 12.93
CA THR A 298 18.16 27.16 12.37
C THR A 298 17.53 26.03 11.57
N PHE A 299 16.23 26.14 11.29
CA PHE A 299 15.55 25.23 10.37
C PHE A 299 16.29 25.05 9.03
N ASP A 300 16.73 26.13 8.38
CA ASP A 300 17.42 26.04 7.09
C ASP A 300 18.79 25.34 7.22
N GLN A 301 19.51 25.55 8.33
CA GLN A 301 20.76 24.81 8.60
C GLN A 301 20.50 23.31 8.82
N ALA A 302 19.39 22.95 9.48
CA ALA A 302 18.97 21.56 9.63
C ALA A 302 18.60 20.92 8.29
N VAL A 303 17.99 21.69 7.37
CA VAL A 303 17.70 21.24 6.00
C VAL A 303 18.99 20.99 5.22
N SER A 304 19.91 21.96 5.18
CA SER A 304 21.21 21.78 4.51
C SER A 304 22.02 20.62 5.10
N SER A 305 21.94 20.40 6.41
CA SER A 305 22.58 19.26 7.09
C SER A 305 22.00 17.91 6.66
N ALA A 306 20.70 17.82 6.39
CA ALA A 306 20.08 16.61 5.84
C ALA A 306 20.48 16.37 4.38
N GLU A 307 20.47 17.43 3.57
CA GLU A 307 20.86 17.37 2.16
C GLU A 307 22.33 16.91 1.98
N LEU A 308 23.24 17.41 2.81
CA LEU A 308 24.65 16.98 2.80
C LEU A 308 24.79 15.48 3.08
N LYS A 309 23.96 14.90 3.96
CA LYS A 309 23.98 13.46 4.25
C LYS A 309 23.48 12.63 3.08
N MET A 310 22.61 13.18 2.23
CA MET A 310 22.10 12.52 1.04
C MET A 310 23.12 12.46 -0.12
N ILE A 311 24.24 13.20 -0.03
CA ILE A 311 25.31 13.14 -1.03
C ILE A 311 26.02 11.78 -0.97
N ASN A 312 26.22 11.23 0.23
CA ASN A 312 26.87 9.93 0.39
C ASN A 312 25.88 8.77 0.16
N THR A 313 25.62 8.49 -1.12
CA THR A 313 24.70 7.41 -1.54
C THR A 313 25.08 6.02 -1.02
N ALA A 314 26.34 5.77 -0.65
CA ALA A 314 26.79 4.48 -0.12
C ALA A 314 26.32 4.21 1.33
N ASP A 315 25.93 5.25 2.06
CA ASP A 315 25.40 5.15 3.41
C ASP A 315 23.87 5.12 3.42
N PHE A 316 23.23 5.39 2.29
CA PHE A 316 21.79 5.37 2.17
C PHE A 316 21.25 3.94 2.35
N VAL A 317 20.28 3.77 3.24
CA VAL A 317 19.64 2.47 3.49
C VAL A 317 18.26 2.44 2.83
N LEU A 318 17.35 3.30 3.29
CA LEU A 318 15.99 3.42 2.74
C LEU A 318 15.29 4.70 3.23
N PHE A 319 14.15 5.00 2.62
CA PHE A 319 13.18 5.94 3.19
C PHE A 319 11.77 5.32 3.22
N VAL A 320 10.95 5.77 4.17
CA VAL A 320 9.56 5.35 4.37
C VAL A 320 8.64 6.55 4.16
N ASP A 321 7.72 6.46 3.20
CA ASP A 321 6.64 7.43 3.01
C ASP A 321 5.46 7.05 3.92
N VAL A 322 5.21 7.85 4.94
CA VAL A 322 4.22 7.56 5.99
C VAL A 322 2.80 7.63 5.42
N LYS A 323 2.51 8.59 4.53
CA LYS A 323 1.18 8.68 3.90
C LYS A 323 0.91 7.43 3.06
N ARG A 324 1.91 6.98 2.31
CA ARG A 324 1.81 5.75 1.54
C ARG A 324 1.67 4.51 2.43
N ALA A 325 2.34 4.47 3.58
CA ALA A 325 2.15 3.42 4.59
C ALA A 325 0.70 3.37 5.12
N ARG A 326 0.06 4.54 5.34
CA ARG A 326 -1.36 4.60 5.75
C ARG A 326 -2.29 4.02 4.70
N PHE A 327 -2.05 4.27 3.41
CA PHE A 327 -2.81 3.61 2.32
C PHE A 327 -2.61 2.09 2.32
N GLY A 328 -1.43 1.62 2.74
CA GLY A 328 -1.12 0.20 3.01
C GLY A 328 -1.78 -0.35 4.28
N SER A 329 -2.64 0.43 4.95
CA SER A 329 -3.31 0.09 6.21
C SER A 329 -2.37 -0.05 7.42
N ILE A 330 -1.16 0.52 7.37
CA ILE A 330 -0.29 0.60 8.54
C ILE A 330 -0.80 1.69 9.48
N ARG A 331 -1.39 1.28 10.59
CA ARG A 331 -1.96 2.11 11.63
C ARG A 331 -0.89 2.52 12.66
N PRO A 332 -0.97 3.74 13.20
CA PRO A 332 -0.20 4.13 14.37
C PRO A 332 -0.43 3.18 15.55
N LEU A 333 0.59 3.02 16.39
CA LEU A 333 0.45 2.40 17.70
C LEU A 333 -0.60 3.16 18.52
N PRO A 334 -1.47 2.44 19.27
CA PRO A 334 -2.46 3.09 20.10
C PRO A 334 -1.80 3.71 21.34
N LEU A 335 -2.53 4.58 22.01
CA LEU A 335 -2.11 5.12 23.28
C LEU A 335 -2.13 4.02 24.35
N ARG A 336 -1.01 3.87 25.08
CA ARG A 336 -0.87 2.90 26.18
C ARG A 336 -0.76 3.65 27.50
N THR A 337 -1.70 3.44 28.41
CA THR A 337 -1.69 4.06 29.74
C THR A 337 -1.52 3.00 30.83
N PHE A 338 -0.71 3.31 31.83
CA PHE A 338 -0.56 2.44 33.00
C PHE A 338 -1.72 2.69 33.98
N THR A 339 -2.50 1.64 34.26
CA THR A 339 -3.62 1.68 35.20
C THR A 339 -3.36 0.73 36.37
N ASN A 340 -4.23 0.74 37.38
CA ASN A 340 -4.15 -0.20 38.52
C ASN A 340 -4.26 -1.68 38.10
N LEU A 341 -4.70 -1.97 36.88
CA LEU A 341 -4.83 -3.31 36.30
C LEU A 341 -3.68 -3.66 35.34
N GLY A 342 -2.63 -2.84 35.28
CA GLY A 342 -1.53 -2.96 34.33
C GLY A 342 -1.66 -2.01 33.13
N TRP A 343 -0.89 -2.28 32.08
CA TRP A 343 -0.93 -1.50 30.85
C TRP A 343 -2.23 -1.76 30.09
N GLN A 344 -2.99 -0.69 29.85
CA GLN A 344 -4.22 -0.73 29.06
C GLN A 344 -4.10 0.16 27.84
N ILE A 345 -4.80 -0.24 26.79
CA ILE A 345 -4.87 0.47 25.53
C ILE A 345 -6.05 1.41 25.59
N GLN A 346 -5.81 2.70 25.35
CA GLN A 346 -6.86 3.69 25.29
C GLN A 346 -7.50 3.64 23.89
N GLU A 347 -8.70 3.07 23.80
CA GLU A 347 -9.51 3.17 22.58
C GLU A 347 -10.03 4.60 22.43
N GLU A 348 -9.88 5.18 21.24
CA GLU A 348 -10.53 6.45 20.91
C GLU A 348 -12.05 6.26 20.95
N ALA A 349 -12.69 6.89 21.94
CA ALA A 349 -14.15 6.94 21.99
C ALA A 349 -14.66 7.70 20.76
N LYS A 350 -15.21 6.98 19.77
CA LYS A 350 -15.88 7.62 18.64
C LYS A 350 -17.03 8.46 19.18
N PRO A 351 -17.08 9.78 18.93
CA PRO A 351 -18.23 10.57 19.34
C PRO A 351 -19.48 9.99 18.68
N LEU A 352 -20.45 9.59 19.50
CA LEU A 352 -21.75 9.14 19.03
C LEU A 352 -22.43 10.33 18.34
N ARG A 353 -22.43 10.33 17.01
CA ARG A 353 -23.14 11.33 16.21
C ARG A 353 -24.60 10.90 16.07
N GLU A 354 -25.52 11.80 16.39
CA GLU A 354 -26.92 11.66 15.98
C GLU A 354 -26.98 11.73 14.45
N ASN A 355 -27.26 10.61 13.80
CA ASN A 355 -27.43 10.55 12.36
C ASN A 355 -28.89 10.85 12.03
N GLN A 356 -29.13 11.98 11.34
CA GLN A 356 -30.42 12.24 10.69
C GLN A 356 -30.51 11.43 9.40
N LEU A 357 -31.70 10.91 9.10
CA LEU A 357 -31.99 10.25 7.83
C LEU A 357 -31.74 11.25 6.67
N PRO A 358 -30.92 10.91 5.67
CA PRO A 358 -30.77 11.73 4.48
C PRO A 358 -32.12 11.91 3.76
N GLU A 359 -32.32 13.05 3.12
CA GLU A 359 -33.48 13.27 2.24
C GLU A 359 -33.48 12.24 1.09
N GLU A 360 -34.67 11.78 0.70
CA GLU A 360 -34.82 10.87 -0.43
C GLU A 360 -34.37 11.56 -1.73
N ILE A 361 -33.47 10.90 -2.47
CA ILE A 361 -33.08 11.33 -3.80
C ILE A 361 -34.22 11.00 -4.76
N SER A 362 -34.82 11.99 -5.40
CA SER A 362 -35.84 11.77 -6.43
C SER A 362 -35.23 11.06 -7.63
N ILE A 363 -35.54 9.78 -7.80
CA ILE A 363 -35.18 9.02 -8.99
C ILE A 363 -36.10 9.48 -10.12
N GLY A 364 -35.55 10.19 -11.11
CA GLY A 364 -36.28 10.59 -12.31
C GLY A 364 -36.84 9.39 -13.08
N GLU A 365 -37.93 9.62 -13.83
CA GLU A 365 -38.60 8.57 -14.59
C GLU A 365 -37.65 7.83 -15.55
N ARG A 366 -37.75 6.50 -15.54
CA ARG A 366 -37.09 5.62 -16.51
C ARG A 366 -37.54 5.99 -17.92
N LEU A 367 -36.60 6.39 -18.77
CA LEU A 367 -36.85 6.60 -20.20
C LEU A 367 -37.43 5.32 -20.82
N LEU A 368 -38.68 5.42 -21.28
CA LEU A 368 -39.36 4.40 -22.07
C LEU A 368 -38.94 4.54 -23.54
N HIS A 369 -38.57 3.41 -24.13
CA HIS A 369 -38.40 3.12 -25.56
C HIS A 369 -37.65 4.16 -26.41
N ALA A 370 -36.42 3.77 -26.80
CA ALA A 370 -35.76 4.36 -27.97
C ALA A 370 -36.56 4.02 -29.24
N GLU A 371 -36.94 5.04 -30.00
CA GLU A 371 -37.54 4.90 -31.33
C GLU A 371 -36.57 4.18 -32.29
N LYS A 372 -37.16 3.50 -33.29
CA LYS A 372 -36.45 2.74 -34.32
C LYS A 372 -35.54 3.68 -35.13
N ILE A 373 -34.23 3.58 -34.92
CA ILE A 373 -33.23 4.35 -35.68
C ILE A 373 -33.20 3.83 -37.13
N GLU A 374 -33.39 4.72 -38.12
CA GLU A 374 -33.17 4.40 -39.53
C GLU A 374 -31.66 4.21 -39.79
N VAL A 375 -31.25 2.96 -40.04
CA VAL A 375 -29.86 2.60 -40.33
C VAL A 375 -29.64 2.62 -41.86
N SER A 376 -28.65 3.39 -42.33
CA SER A 376 -28.31 3.47 -43.76
C SER A 376 -27.85 2.10 -44.32
N LYS A 377 -28.04 1.87 -45.63
CA LYS A 377 -27.58 0.63 -46.31
C LYS A 377 -26.08 0.37 -46.14
N GLN A 378 -25.28 1.43 -45.99
CA GLN A 378 -23.84 1.36 -45.75
C GLN A 378 -23.51 0.83 -44.34
N ARG A 379 -24.17 1.35 -43.29
CA ARG A 379 -24.02 0.85 -41.92
C ARG A 379 -24.50 -0.60 -41.77
N LEU A 380 -25.52 -1.00 -42.51
CA LEU A 380 -25.99 -2.40 -42.59
C LEU A 380 -24.95 -3.34 -43.25
N TRP A 381 -24.18 -2.84 -44.22
CA TRP A 381 -23.07 -3.58 -44.84
C TRP A 381 -21.85 -3.69 -43.92
N GLU A 382 -21.47 -2.59 -43.25
CA GLU A 382 -20.40 -2.57 -42.25
C GLU A 382 -20.68 -3.54 -41.10
N ARG A 383 -21.94 -3.58 -40.62
CA ARG A 383 -22.38 -4.52 -39.58
C ARG A 383 -22.34 -5.99 -40.01
N LYS A 384 -22.48 -6.28 -41.31
CA LYS A 384 -22.37 -7.66 -41.85
C LYS A 384 -20.93 -8.16 -41.98
N LEU A 385 -19.94 -7.26 -41.90
CA LEU A 385 -18.52 -7.59 -41.92
C LEU A 385 -17.96 -7.89 -40.52
N LEU A 386 -18.76 -7.70 -39.46
CA LEU A 386 -18.35 -7.92 -38.08
C LEU A 386 -18.25 -9.42 -37.78
N ASP A 387 -17.13 -9.82 -37.19
CA ASP A 387 -16.95 -11.17 -36.64
C ASP A 387 -17.66 -11.29 -35.29
N LEU A 388 -18.83 -11.94 -35.27
CA LEU A 388 -19.60 -12.21 -34.05
C LEU A 388 -19.19 -13.51 -33.34
N THR A 389 -18.11 -14.18 -33.79
CA THR A 389 -17.65 -15.39 -33.13
C THR A 389 -16.89 -15.08 -31.82
N LEU A 390 -16.83 -16.06 -30.92
CA LEU A 390 -16.07 -15.99 -29.66
C LEU A 390 -14.53 -15.91 -29.83
N ARG A 391 -14.05 -15.88 -31.07
CA ARG A 391 -12.66 -15.58 -31.42
C ARG A 391 -12.38 -14.07 -31.35
N ASN A 392 -13.41 -13.25 -31.53
CA ASN A 392 -13.31 -11.80 -31.44
C ASN A 392 -13.13 -11.36 -29.98
N SER A 393 -12.01 -10.70 -29.69
CA SER A 393 -11.71 -10.17 -28.36
C SER A 393 -12.68 -9.09 -27.91
N LEU A 394 -13.37 -8.40 -28.84
CA LEU A 394 -14.42 -7.44 -28.54
C LEU A 394 -15.70 -8.08 -28.02
N LEU A 395 -15.90 -9.39 -28.18
CA LEU A 395 -17.03 -10.12 -27.58
C LEU A 395 -16.60 -11.01 -26.42
N ASN A 396 -15.36 -11.48 -26.46
CA ASN A 396 -14.79 -12.40 -25.49
C ASN A 396 -13.36 -12.00 -25.16
N THR A 397 -13.21 -10.91 -24.40
CA THR A 397 -11.92 -10.46 -23.87
C THR A 397 -11.44 -11.48 -22.85
N ARG A 398 -10.38 -12.20 -23.21
CA ARG A 398 -9.69 -13.11 -22.31
C ARG A 398 -8.54 -12.37 -21.66
N ILE A 399 -8.37 -12.55 -20.37
CA ILE A 399 -7.20 -12.04 -19.65
C ILE A 399 -5.99 -12.84 -20.13
N THR A 400 -5.21 -12.23 -21.00
CA THR A 400 -3.94 -12.76 -21.54
C THR A 400 -2.85 -11.74 -21.31
N LYS A 401 -1.61 -12.04 -21.74
CA LYS A 401 -0.48 -11.11 -21.66
C LYS A 401 -0.68 -9.80 -22.45
N SER A 402 -1.69 -9.71 -23.31
CA SER A 402 -2.06 -8.52 -24.08
C SER A 402 -3.21 -7.72 -23.46
N VAL A 403 -3.64 -8.05 -22.23
CA VAL A 403 -4.69 -7.32 -21.52
C VAL A 403 -4.17 -7.00 -20.12
N ILE A 404 -3.99 -5.71 -19.82
CA ILE A 404 -3.63 -5.24 -18.49
C ILE A 404 -4.90 -4.70 -17.84
N GLN A 405 -5.28 -5.30 -16.71
CA GLN A 405 -6.41 -4.84 -15.92
C GLN A 405 -5.96 -3.77 -14.92
N PHE A 406 -6.60 -2.61 -14.97
CA PHE A 406 -6.38 -1.55 -14.00
C PHE A 406 -7.29 -1.71 -12.77
N ILE A 407 -6.75 -1.38 -11.60
CA ILE A 407 -7.49 -1.15 -10.37
C ILE A 407 -8.04 0.28 -10.50
N THR A 408 -9.28 0.44 -10.99
CA THR A 408 -9.93 1.75 -11.11
C THR A 408 -11.32 1.72 -10.50
N ILE A 409 -11.69 2.83 -9.89
CA ILE A 409 -12.97 3.05 -9.19
C ILE A 409 -13.78 4.18 -9.82
N ASN A 410 -13.17 4.99 -10.70
CA ASN A 410 -13.87 6.07 -11.39
C ASN A 410 -13.44 6.13 -12.86
N CYS A 411 -14.16 5.39 -13.71
CA CYS A 411 -13.91 5.35 -15.14
C CYS A 411 -14.16 6.70 -15.82
N ALA A 412 -15.15 7.49 -15.35
CA ALA A 412 -15.46 8.79 -15.92
C ALA A 412 -14.29 9.77 -15.76
N LYS A 413 -13.74 9.88 -14.55
CA LYS A 413 -12.55 10.74 -14.32
C LYS A 413 -11.34 10.33 -15.14
N LEU A 414 -11.13 9.03 -15.35
CA LEU A 414 -10.03 8.54 -16.18
C LEU A 414 -10.25 8.91 -17.66
N GLU A 415 -11.48 8.76 -18.15
CA GLU A 415 -11.85 9.13 -19.51
C GLU A 415 -11.68 10.63 -19.74
N ASP A 416 -12.25 11.47 -18.86
CA ASP A 416 -12.11 12.93 -18.89
C ASP A 416 -10.62 13.34 -18.90
N ALA A 417 -9.80 12.74 -18.03
CA ALA A 417 -8.38 13.10 -17.92
C ALA A 417 -7.59 12.69 -19.17
N LEU A 418 -7.81 11.50 -19.72
CA LEU A 418 -7.16 11.06 -20.95
C LEU A 418 -7.63 11.87 -22.16
N ALA A 419 -8.92 12.20 -22.24
CA ALA A 419 -9.49 13.06 -23.29
C ALA A 419 -8.90 14.49 -23.25
N ASN A 420 -8.62 15.00 -22.05
CA ASN A 420 -7.92 16.28 -21.84
C ASN A 420 -6.40 16.22 -22.14
N GLY A 421 -5.89 15.09 -22.64
CA GLY A 421 -4.50 14.92 -23.03
C GLY A 421 -3.54 14.62 -21.88
N GLU A 422 -4.06 14.26 -20.69
CA GLU A 422 -3.18 13.84 -19.60
C GLU A 422 -2.51 12.49 -19.89
N GLU A 423 -1.26 12.35 -19.45
CA GLU A 423 -0.50 11.11 -19.57
C GLU A 423 -0.49 10.37 -18.22
N PHE A 424 -0.75 9.07 -18.23
CA PHE A 424 -0.80 8.24 -17.03
C PHE A 424 0.32 7.19 -17.02
N GLN A 425 1.09 7.12 -15.93
CA GLN A 425 2.05 6.06 -15.72
C GLN A 425 1.35 4.76 -15.31
N VAL A 426 1.67 3.63 -15.97
CA VAL A 426 1.12 2.33 -15.62
C VAL A 426 2.08 1.58 -14.69
N LEU A 427 1.56 1.15 -13.54
CA LEU A 427 2.32 0.51 -12.47
C LEU A 427 1.74 -0.85 -12.07
N ALA A 428 2.57 -1.68 -11.46
CA ALA A 428 2.18 -2.95 -10.86
C ALA A 428 1.18 -2.74 -9.72
N LYS A 429 0.58 -3.83 -9.25
CA LYS A 429 -0.05 -3.81 -7.92
C LYS A 429 1.00 -3.38 -6.90
N PRO A 430 0.59 -2.65 -5.85
CA PRO A 430 1.53 -2.22 -4.85
C PRO A 430 2.29 -3.38 -4.17
N SER A 431 3.57 -3.17 -3.87
CA SER A 431 4.46 -4.18 -3.31
C SER A 431 4.00 -4.74 -1.95
N ASP A 432 3.41 -3.89 -1.11
CA ASP A 432 2.78 -4.21 0.18
C ASP A 432 1.53 -5.11 0.06
N TRP A 433 0.95 -5.24 -1.14
CA TRP A 433 -0.18 -6.14 -1.40
C TRP A 433 0.24 -7.56 -1.81
N ASN A 434 1.54 -7.86 -1.87
CA ASN A 434 2.02 -9.23 -2.06
C ASN A 434 1.81 -10.13 -0.82
N ASN A 435 1.44 -9.56 0.34
CA ASN A 435 0.97 -10.34 1.47
C ASN A 435 -0.43 -10.88 1.14
N ALA A 436 -0.54 -12.21 1.01
CA ALA A 436 -1.67 -12.96 0.43
C ALA A 436 -3.02 -12.87 1.19
N VAL A 437 -3.23 -11.84 2.01
CA VAL A 437 -4.47 -11.56 2.75
C VAL A 437 -5.59 -11.07 1.82
N ARG A 438 -5.28 -10.70 0.56
CA ARG A 438 -6.26 -10.13 -0.36
C ARG A 438 -6.23 -10.76 -1.74
N ASP A 439 -6.30 -12.09 -1.81
CA ASP A 439 -6.71 -12.78 -3.03
C ASP A 439 -8.24 -12.60 -3.21
N THR A 440 -8.64 -11.35 -3.45
CA THR A 440 -10.02 -11.01 -3.79
C THR A 440 -10.20 -11.32 -5.27
N GLY A 441 -11.06 -12.28 -5.56
CA GLY A 441 -11.35 -12.73 -6.92
C GLY A 441 -11.58 -11.56 -7.88
N VAL A 442 -11.07 -11.76 -9.10
CA VAL A 442 -10.86 -10.83 -10.23
C VAL A 442 -12.08 -9.98 -10.67
N TYR A 443 -13.22 -10.03 -9.98
CA TYR A 443 -14.47 -9.32 -10.33
C TYR A 443 -15.31 -8.82 -9.15
N GLN A 444 -14.76 -8.58 -7.96
CA GLN A 444 -15.51 -7.91 -6.89
C GLN A 444 -15.40 -6.39 -7.00
N ALA A 445 -16.56 -5.73 -7.06
CA ALA A 445 -16.67 -4.28 -6.98
C ALA A 445 -16.04 -3.81 -5.66
N LEU A 446 -14.96 -3.03 -5.74
CA LEU A 446 -14.34 -2.41 -4.58
C LEU A 446 -15.40 -1.55 -3.86
N HIS A 447 -15.74 -1.89 -2.63
CA HIS A 447 -16.62 -1.06 -1.80
C HIS A 447 -15.91 0.27 -1.48
N GLN A 448 -16.63 1.39 -1.49
CA GLN A 448 -16.08 2.74 -1.27
C GLN A 448 -15.41 2.94 0.10
N SER A 449 -15.61 2.02 1.06
CA SER A 449 -15.03 2.03 2.40
C SER A 449 -13.72 1.23 2.53
N ASP A 450 -13.20 0.65 1.45
CA ASP A 450 -11.94 -0.09 1.45
C ASP A 450 -10.75 0.89 1.36
N PRO A 451 -9.70 0.79 2.21
CA PRO A 451 -8.45 1.55 2.06
C PRO A 451 -7.84 1.52 0.65
N ILE A 452 -8.12 0.46 -0.12
CA ILE A 452 -7.76 0.35 -1.53
C ILE A 452 -8.36 1.49 -2.37
N ALA A 453 -9.62 1.87 -2.09
CA ALA A 453 -10.32 2.90 -2.85
C ALA A 453 -9.63 4.25 -2.70
N ASP A 454 -9.16 4.61 -1.50
CA ASP A 454 -8.49 5.90 -1.29
C ASP A 454 -7.10 5.94 -1.95
N LEU A 455 -6.35 4.82 -1.91
CA LEU A 455 -5.09 4.71 -2.66
C LEU A 455 -5.33 4.90 -4.16
N VAL A 456 -6.34 4.24 -4.74
CA VAL A 456 -6.62 4.32 -6.17
C VAL A 456 -7.08 5.72 -6.57
N LYS A 457 -7.90 6.40 -5.74
CA LYS A 457 -8.26 7.82 -5.97
C LYS A 457 -7.02 8.70 -5.99
N HIS A 458 -6.13 8.50 -5.01
CA HIS A 458 -4.90 9.26 -4.88
C HIS A 458 -3.98 9.01 -6.09
N GLU A 459 -3.71 7.75 -6.45
CA GLU A 459 -2.89 7.39 -7.62
C GLU A 459 -3.47 7.99 -8.92
N LEU A 460 -4.79 7.93 -9.12
CA LEU A 460 -5.46 8.57 -10.26
C LEU A 460 -5.23 10.08 -10.29
N GLY A 461 -5.41 10.77 -9.15
CA GLY A 461 -5.13 12.21 -9.03
C GLY A 461 -3.67 12.57 -9.30
N HIS A 462 -2.75 11.62 -9.06
CA HIS A 462 -1.32 11.74 -9.31
C HIS A 462 -0.87 11.12 -10.64
N LYS A 463 -1.78 10.93 -11.59
CA LYS A 463 -1.48 10.44 -12.95
C LYS A 463 -0.79 9.06 -12.97
N ARG A 464 -1.17 8.20 -12.03
CA ARG A 464 -0.70 6.81 -11.91
C ARG A 464 -1.88 5.85 -11.98
N LEU A 465 -1.73 4.78 -12.75
CA LEU A 465 -2.70 3.70 -12.88
C LEU A 465 -2.09 2.40 -12.38
N ARG A 466 -2.71 1.83 -11.35
CA ARG A 466 -2.29 0.55 -10.76
C ARG A 466 -2.99 -0.60 -11.47
N SER A 467 -2.28 -1.71 -11.64
CA SER A 467 -2.82 -2.96 -12.17
C SER A 467 -2.87 -4.04 -11.10
N TYR A 468 -3.52 -5.17 -11.38
CA TYR A 468 -3.50 -6.35 -10.50
C TYR A 468 -2.25 -7.23 -10.69
N LEU A 469 -1.36 -6.88 -11.63
CA LEU A 469 -0.18 -7.66 -12.00
C LEU A 469 1.02 -7.35 -11.10
N SER A 470 1.87 -8.33 -10.84
CA SER A 470 3.16 -8.13 -10.17
C SER A 470 4.13 -7.29 -11.03
N GLU A 471 5.22 -6.78 -10.45
CA GLU A 471 6.23 -5.99 -11.16
C GLU A 471 6.79 -6.69 -12.41
N ASN A 472 7.08 -7.98 -12.30
CA ASN A 472 7.57 -8.76 -13.43
C ASN A 472 6.51 -8.89 -14.52
N GLU A 473 5.28 -9.25 -14.15
CA GLU A 473 4.17 -9.45 -15.09
C GLU A 473 3.77 -8.16 -15.80
N ILE A 474 3.70 -7.03 -15.08
CA ILE A 474 3.38 -5.74 -15.67
C ILE A 474 4.49 -5.29 -16.62
N GLY A 475 5.76 -5.52 -16.27
CA GLY A 475 6.91 -5.19 -17.12
C GLY A 475 6.88 -5.97 -18.44
N TYR A 476 6.59 -7.28 -18.39
CA TYR A 476 6.40 -8.11 -19.58
C TYR A 476 5.17 -7.67 -20.38
N GLY A 477 4.04 -7.44 -19.72
CA GLY A 477 2.78 -7.01 -20.35
C GLY A 477 2.92 -5.68 -21.09
N LEU A 478 3.48 -4.66 -20.44
CA LEU A 478 3.70 -3.33 -21.04
C LEU A 478 4.69 -3.38 -22.20
N THR A 479 5.77 -4.15 -22.07
CA THR A 479 6.75 -4.32 -23.16
C THR A 479 6.13 -5.04 -24.36
N HIS A 480 5.30 -6.05 -24.11
CA HIS A 480 4.57 -6.75 -25.16
C HIS A 480 3.58 -5.81 -25.86
N LEU A 481 2.75 -5.07 -25.11
CA LEU A 481 1.79 -4.11 -25.66
C LEU A 481 2.49 -3.00 -26.47
N TYR A 482 3.60 -2.47 -25.97
CA TYR A 482 4.39 -1.46 -26.67
C TYR A 482 4.89 -1.98 -28.02
N ARG A 483 5.47 -3.19 -28.04
CA ARG A 483 5.96 -3.80 -29.30
C ARG A 483 4.81 -4.10 -30.27
N ALA A 484 3.73 -4.72 -29.78
CA ALA A 484 2.58 -5.08 -30.60
C ALA A 484 1.89 -3.85 -31.20
N SER A 485 1.74 -2.77 -30.42
CA SER A 485 1.19 -1.49 -30.88
C SER A 485 2.05 -0.88 -31.99
N ARG A 486 3.38 -0.92 -31.85
CA ARG A 486 4.30 -0.40 -32.87
C ARG A 486 4.30 -1.22 -34.14
N THR A 487 4.35 -2.55 -34.01
CA THR A 487 4.27 -3.47 -35.15
C THR A 487 2.94 -3.33 -35.90
N GLY A 488 1.81 -3.21 -35.20
CA GLY A 488 0.51 -2.99 -35.84
C GLY A 488 0.45 -1.68 -36.65
N LEU A 489 1.07 -0.61 -36.13
CA LEU A 489 1.16 0.67 -36.83
C LEU A 489 2.11 0.60 -38.03
N GLU A 490 3.27 -0.04 -37.90
CA GLU A 490 4.26 -0.22 -38.98
C GLU A 490 3.77 -1.15 -40.11
N GLU A 491 3.09 -2.26 -39.78
CA GLU A 491 2.69 -3.29 -40.75
C GLU A 491 1.29 -3.05 -41.35
N ASN A 492 0.32 -2.67 -40.52
CA ASN A 492 -1.09 -2.56 -40.91
C ASN A 492 -1.59 -1.10 -41.00
N GLY A 493 -0.73 -0.13 -40.69
CA GLY A 493 -1.10 1.30 -40.69
C GLY A 493 -2.12 1.68 -39.62
N ALA A 494 -2.43 0.79 -38.68
CA ALA A 494 -3.49 0.97 -37.69
C ALA A 494 -3.02 0.52 -36.30
N ASN A 495 -3.17 1.41 -35.31
CA ASN A 495 -2.86 1.10 -33.92
C ASN A 495 -4.09 0.56 -33.20
N THR A 496 -4.06 -0.72 -32.81
CA THR A 496 -5.20 -1.40 -32.18
C THR A 496 -5.16 -1.38 -30.64
N LEU A 497 -4.44 -0.44 -30.04
CA LEU A 497 -4.40 -0.29 -28.59
C LEU A 497 -5.52 0.62 -28.08
N TYR A 498 -6.31 0.11 -27.14
CA TYR A 498 -7.43 0.82 -26.52
C TYR A 498 -7.43 0.62 -25.00
N VAL A 499 -7.91 1.63 -24.28
CA VAL A 499 -8.39 1.44 -22.91
C VAL A 499 -9.86 1.08 -22.98
N ALA A 500 -10.21 -0.09 -22.45
CA ALA A 500 -11.61 -0.50 -22.30
C ALA A 500 -12.21 0.16 -21.04
N LEU A 501 -13.24 0.99 -21.21
CA LEU A 501 -13.97 1.59 -20.10
C LEU A 501 -15.24 0.77 -19.85
N GLY A 502 -15.18 -0.06 -18.81
CA GLY A 502 -16.26 -0.97 -18.44
C GLY A 502 -16.28 -2.25 -19.28
N MET A 503 -16.70 -3.34 -18.64
CA MET A 503 -16.85 -4.66 -19.26
C MET A 503 -18.27 -5.17 -19.02
N LEU A 504 -18.96 -5.57 -20.07
CA LEU A 504 -20.22 -6.29 -19.97
C LEU A 504 -19.94 -7.77 -19.72
N LYS A 505 -20.43 -8.28 -18.59
CA LYS A 505 -20.46 -9.72 -18.31
C LYS A 505 -21.71 -10.33 -18.94
N TRP A 506 -21.55 -11.31 -19.82
CA TRP A 506 -22.65 -11.99 -20.50
C TRP A 506 -22.44 -13.50 -20.58
N TYR A 507 -23.50 -14.24 -20.91
CA TYR A 507 -23.52 -15.71 -20.97
C TYR A 507 -24.12 -16.13 -22.31
N GLU A 508 -23.58 -17.17 -22.95
CA GLU A 508 -23.98 -17.58 -24.30
C GLU A 508 -25.43 -18.09 -24.37
N THR A 509 -25.91 -18.70 -23.29
CA THR A 509 -27.27 -19.23 -23.14
C THR A 509 -27.72 -19.14 -21.68
N ASP A 510 -29.01 -19.27 -21.41
CA ASP A 510 -29.56 -19.26 -20.04
C ASP A 510 -29.01 -20.39 -19.15
N ALA A 511 -28.56 -21.49 -19.76
CA ALA A 511 -27.93 -22.61 -19.05
C ALA A 511 -26.41 -22.47 -18.90
N SER A 512 -25.80 -21.45 -19.50
CA SER A 512 -24.34 -21.27 -19.48
C SER A 512 -23.89 -20.68 -18.15
N GLU A 513 -23.07 -21.42 -17.41
CA GLU A 513 -22.45 -20.93 -16.16
C GLU A 513 -21.13 -20.20 -16.41
N ARG A 514 -20.56 -20.30 -17.62
CA ARG A 514 -19.27 -19.69 -17.97
C ARG A 514 -19.44 -18.22 -18.37
N PRO A 515 -18.89 -17.26 -17.61
CA PRO A 515 -19.01 -15.85 -17.95
C PRO A 515 -18.08 -15.45 -19.10
N ARG A 516 -18.59 -14.60 -19.97
CA ARG A 516 -17.86 -13.90 -21.04
C ARG A 516 -17.84 -12.40 -20.77
N TYR A 517 -16.81 -11.73 -21.27
CA TYR A 517 -16.61 -10.29 -21.04
C TYR A 517 -16.38 -9.58 -22.35
N ALA A 518 -17.10 -8.48 -22.57
CA ALA A 518 -16.96 -7.62 -23.74
C ALA A 518 -16.77 -6.16 -23.29
N PRO A 519 -15.79 -5.41 -23.84
CA PRO A 519 -15.60 -4.00 -23.52
C PRO A 519 -16.81 -3.19 -23.97
N ILE A 520 -17.23 -2.21 -23.17
CA ILE A 520 -18.39 -1.37 -23.49
C ILE A 520 -17.95 -0.20 -24.36
N LEU A 521 -16.97 0.57 -23.85
CA LEU A 521 -16.36 1.70 -24.54
C LEU A 521 -14.87 1.42 -24.75
N LEU A 522 -14.35 1.90 -25.88
CA LEU A 522 -12.98 1.74 -26.32
C LEU A 522 -12.40 3.14 -26.53
N LEU A 523 -11.54 3.58 -25.62
CA LEU A 523 -10.81 4.83 -25.74
C LEU A 523 -9.48 4.56 -26.47
N PRO A 524 -9.24 5.15 -27.65
CA PRO A 524 -7.99 4.94 -28.38
C PRO A 524 -6.81 5.58 -27.66
N VAL A 525 -5.77 4.78 -27.37
CA VAL A 525 -4.57 5.26 -26.66
C VAL A 525 -3.30 4.84 -27.39
N GLU A 526 -2.22 5.52 -27.06
CA GLU A 526 -0.86 5.07 -27.36
C GLU A 526 -0.06 4.84 -26.08
N ILE A 527 0.94 3.96 -26.18
CA ILE A 527 1.85 3.62 -25.10
C ILE A 527 3.25 4.12 -25.43
N ILE A 528 3.83 4.90 -24.52
CA ILE A 528 5.11 5.57 -24.72
C ILE A 528 6.07 5.17 -23.62
N ARG A 529 7.29 4.79 -24.00
CA ARG A 529 8.38 4.59 -23.06
C ARG A 529 9.10 5.91 -22.84
N LYS A 530 9.00 6.50 -21.63
CA LYS A 530 9.60 7.82 -21.33
C LYS A 530 11.05 7.69 -20.86
N SER A 531 11.28 7.05 -19.72
CA SER A 531 12.63 6.85 -19.14
C SER A 531 12.69 5.54 -18.37
N ALA A 532 13.88 5.12 -17.95
CA ALA A 532 14.04 3.92 -17.13
C ALA A 532 13.24 4.00 -15.80
N GLN A 533 13.18 5.19 -15.18
CA GLN A 533 12.44 5.42 -13.92
C GLN A 533 10.93 5.68 -14.14
N LYS A 534 10.52 6.42 -15.18
CA LYS A 534 9.09 6.65 -15.46
C LYS A 534 8.41 5.46 -16.14
N GLY A 535 9.16 4.50 -16.67
CA GLY A 535 8.62 3.32 -17.33
C GLY A 535 7.77 3.66 -18.55
N TYR A 536 6.62 3.00 -18.67
CA TYR A 536 5.64 3.22 -19.73
C TYR A 536 4.49 4.10 -19.25
N VAL A 537 4.12 5.07 -20.09
CA VAL A 537 2.94 5.90 -19.90
C VAL A 537 1.93 5.64 -21.01
N ILE A 538 0.65 5.82 -20.73
CA ILE A 538 -0.42 5.83 -21.72
C ILE A 538 -0.98 7.24 -21.87
N ARG A 539 -1.39 7.59 -23.09
CA ARG A 539 -2.10 8.85 -23.38
C ARG A 539 -3.08 8.67 -24.53
N SER A 540 -4.07 9.55 -24.61
CA SER A 540 -5.05 9.55 -25.71
C SER A 540 -4.38 9.81 -27.06
N ARG A 541 -4.95 9.24 -28.13
CA ARG A 541 -4.56 9.57 -29.52
C ARG A 541 -5.35 10.74 -30.11
N GLU A 542 -6.10 11.48 -29.28
CA GLU A 542 -7.01 12.54 -29.72
C GLU A 542 -8.12 12.05 -30.67
N GLU A 543 -8.39 10.74 -30.65
CA GLU A 543 -9.51 10.10 -31.34
C GLU A 543 -10.69 9.97 -30.36
N GLU A 544 -11.92 9.95 -30.90
CA GLU A 544 -13.13 9.82 -30.07
C GLU A 544 -13.24 8.45 -29.40
N THR A 545 -13.79 8.43 -28.18
CA THR A 545 -14.16 7.19 -27.48
C THR A 545 -15.23 6.44 -28.27
N ILE A 546 -14.96 5.19 -28.62
CA ILE A 546 -15.81 4.41 -29.52
C ILE A 546 -16.63 3.39 -28.71
N MET A 547 -17.94 3.31 -28.97
CA MET A 547 -18.76 2.21 -28.47
C MET A 547 -18.41 0.91 -29.18
N ASN A 548 -18.40 -0.21 -28.46
CA ASN A 548 -18.14 -1.51 -29.08
C ASN A 548 -19.31 -1.95 -29.98
N ILE A 549 -19.22 -1.62 -31.28
CA ILE A 549 -20.27 -1.90 -32.27
C ILE A 549 -20.54 -3.40 -32.40
N THR A 550 -19.50 -4.23 -32.28
CA THR A 550 -19.63 -5.69 -32.31
C THR A 550 -20.52 -6.19 -31.17
N LEU A 551 -20.32 -5.65 -29.97
CA LEU A 551 -21.15 -5.95 -28.81
C LEU A 551 -22.60 -5.51 -29.03
N LEU A 552 -22.83 -4.31 -29.56
CA LEU A 552 -24.18 -3.83 -29.86
C LEU A 552 -24.91 -4.73 -30.86
N GLU A 553 -24.21 -5.21 -31.88
CA GLU A 553 -24.78 -6.10 -32.89
C GLU A 553 -25.08 -7.49 -32.32
N MET A 554 -24.20 -8.06 -31.49
CA MET A 554 -24.45 -9.32 -30.76
C MET A 554 -25.65 -9.19 -29.81
N LEU A 555 -25.74 -8.10 -29.02
CA LEU A 555 -26.88 -7.83 -28.14
C LEU A 555 -28.20 -7.76 -28.92
N ARG A 556 -28.17 -7.20 -30.13
CA ARG A 556 -29.34 -7.12 -31.01
C ARG A 556 -29.76 -8.49 -31.55
N GLN A 557 -28.81 -9.29 -32.03
CA GLN A 557 -29.10 -10.58 -32.68
C GLN A 557 -29.46 -11.66 -31.67
N ASP A 558 -28.66 -11.79 -30.61
CA ASP A 558 -28.73 -12.93 -29.68
C ASP A 558 -29.69 -12.65 -28.51
N PHE A 559 -29.80 -11.39 -28.10
CA PHE A 559 -30.60 -10.99 -26.94
C PHE A 559 -31.79 -10.09 -27.28
N GLY A 560 -31.95 -9.68 -28.55
CA GLY A 560 -33.01 -8.76 -28.97
C GLY A 560 -32.89 -7.35 -28.37
N ILE A 561 -31.77 -7.01 -27.74
CA ILE A 561 -31.54 -5.72 -27.07
C ILE A 561 -30.99 -4.72 -28.09
N SER A 562 -31.76 -3.64 -28.33
CA SER A 562 -31.31 -2.53 -29.18
C SER A 562 -30.97 -1.33 -28.31
N ILE A 563 -29.70 -0.95 -28.30
CA ILE A 563 -29.20 0.26 -27.63
C ILE A 563 -29.04 1.34 -28.70
N GLY A 564 -29.70 2.48 -28.51
CA GLY A 564 -29.51 3.64 -29.37
C GLY A 564 -28.13 4.26 -29.12
N GLY A 565 -27.39 4.49 -30.20
CA GLY A 565 -26.10 5.17 -30.21
C GLY A 565 -26.11 6.26 -31.26
#